data_AF-A0A348S0C0-F1
#
_entry.id   AF-A0A348S0C0-F1
#
_cell.length_a   1.000
_cell.length_b   1.000
_cell.length_c   1.000
_cell.angle_alpha   90.00
_cell.angle_beta   90.00
_cell.angle_gamma   90.00
#
_symmetry.space_group_name_H-M   'P 1'
#
loop_
_entity.id
_entity.type
_entity.pdbx_description
1 polymer ?
#
loop_
_entity_poly.entity_id
_entity_poly.type
_entity_poly.pdbx_seq_one_letter_code
_entity_poly.pdbx_strand_id
1 'polypeptide(L)' 'RTTWGPWANTYFAIYFTLTGLHALHVIAGALVIAYYWGPGSKMWKTNPEQFTNRIEVSGLFWHFVDLVWIFLFPILYLL' A
#
# COMPACT_ATOMS: atom_id res chain seq x y z
N ARG A 1 -23.36 -1.40 25.94
CA ARG A 1 -22.01 -1.95 25.66
C ARG A 1 -21.86 -1.98 24.15
N THR A 2 -21.16 -1.01 23.57
CA THR A 2 -21.15 -0.74 22.12
C THR A 2 -20.39 -1.83 21.35
N THR A 3 -21.10 -2.58 20.51
CA THR A 3 -20.64 -3.75 19.74
C THR A 3 -19.87 -3.41 18.45
N TRP A 4 -19.39 -2.17 18.30
CA TRP A 4 -18.78 -1.64 17.08
C TRP A 4 -17.26 -1.38 17.19
N GLY A 5 -16.61 -1.93 18.21
CA GLY A 5 -15.16 -1.84 18.37
C GLY A 5 -14.44 -3.12 17.92
N PRO A 6 -13.13 -3.07 17.63
CA PRO A 6 -12.35 -4.26 17.23
C PRO A 6 -12.37 -5.39 18.28
N TRP A 7 -12.75 -5.08 19.52
CA TRP A 7 -13.01 -6.02 20.61
C TRP A 7 -14.35 -6.76 20.51
N ALA A 8 -15.23 -6.43 19.55
CA ALA A 8 -16.56 -7.02 19.44
C ALA A 8 -16.56 -8.38 18.74
N ASN A 9 -15.72 -8.57 17.71
CA ASN A 9 -15.59 -9.83 16.94
C ASN A 9 -14.23 -9.88 16.23
N THR A 10 -13.59 -11.06 16.18
CA THR A 10 -12.30 -11.30 15.50
C THR A 10 -12.31 -10.87 14.03
N TYR A 11 -13.45 -11.03 13.36
CA TYR A 11 -13.65 -10.61 11.98
C TYR A 11 -13.46 -9.09 11.77
N PHE A 12 -14.02 -8.25 12.65
CA PHE A 12 -13.83 -6.80 12.58
C PHE A 12 -12.40 -6.36 12.92
N ALA A 13 -11.72 -7.08 13.84
CA ALA A 13 -10.33 -6.81 14.18
C ALA A 13 -9.40 -7.06 12.97
N ILE A 14 -9.57 -8.20 12.30
CA ILE A 14 -8.81 -8.58 11.10
C ILE A 14 -9.12 -7.61 9.95
N TYR A 15 -10.39 -7.25 9.74
CA TYR A 15 -10.80 -6.27 8.74
C TYR A 15 -10.11 -4.91 8.93
N PHE A 16 -10.13 -4.36 10.15
CA PHE A 16 -9.53 -3.05 10.42
C PHE A 16 -8.00 -3.07 10.31
N THR A 17 -7.34 -4.14 10.77
CA THR A 17 -5.87 -4.25 10.67
C THR A 17 -5.41 -4.42 9.23
N LEU A 18 -6.07 -5.26 8.43
CA LEU A 18 -5.73 -5.45 7.02
C LEU A 18 -6.00 -4.20 6.19
N THR A 19 -7.19 -3.59 6.32
CA THR A 19 -7.52 -2.35 5.61
C THR A 19 -6.62 -1.20 6.03
N GLY A 20 -6.29 -1.10 7.33
CA GLY A 20 -5.39 -0.09 7.85
C GLY A 20 -3.96 -0.24 7.32
N LEU A 21 -3.43 -1.47 7.29
CA LEU A 21 -2.11 -1.76 6.73
C LEU A 21 -2.06 -1.44 5.23
N HIS A 22 -3.10 -1.81 4.48
CA HIS A 22 -3.20 -1.52 3.06
C HIS A 22 -3.25 -0.01 2.79
N ALA A 23 -4.07 0.73 3.53
CA ALA A 23 -4.13 2.19 3.41
C ALA A 23 -2.75 2.83 3.71
N LEU A 24 -2.04 2.36 4.72
CA LEU A 24 -0.68 2.81 5.03
C LEU A 24 0.27 2.53 3.85
N HIS A 25 0.18 1.36 3.23
CA HIS A 25 0.99 1.00 2.07
C HIS A 25 0.71 1.87 0.83
N VAL A 26 -0.56 2.19 0.57
CA VAL A 26 -0.96 3.11 -0.52
C VAL A 26 -0.36 4.50 -0.26
N ILE A 27 -0.44 5.00 0.98
CA ILE A 27 0.16 6.27 1.37
C ILE A 27 1.68 6.24 1.23
N ALA A 28 2.34 5.14 1.62
CA ALA A 28 3.78 4.97 1.48
C ALA A 28 4.21 4.96 0.00
N GLY A 29 3.50 4.26 -0.88
CA GLY A 29 3.76 4.26 -2.32
C GLY A 29 3.54 5.64 -2.96
N ALA A 30 2.45 6.32 -2.59
CA ALA A 30 2.19 7.68 -3.04
C ALA A 30 3.28 8.67 -2.59
N LEU A 31 3.77 8.54 -1.35
CA LEU A 31 4.89 9.35 -0.85
C LEU A 31 6.18 9.08 -1.62
N VAL A 32 6.50 7.82 -1.91
CA VAL A 32 7.69 7.46 -2.69
C VAL A 32 7.62 8.05 -4.10
N ILE A 33 6.48 7.93 -4.79
CA ILE A 33 6.27 8.50 -6.13
C ILE A 33 6.32 10.03 -6.09
N ALA A 34 5.67 10.66 -5.11
CA ALA A 34 5.69 12.12 -4.93
C ALA A 34 7.11 12.65 -4.62
N TYR A 35 7.89 11.91 -3.83
CA TYR A 35 9.28 12.22 -3.55
C TYR A 35 10.18 12.10 -4.79
N TYR A 36 9.91 11.12 -5.64
CA TYR A 36 10.59 11.00 -6.94
C TYR A 36 10.20 12.12 -7.92
N TRP A 37 8.95 12.58 -7.92
CA TRP A 37 8.47 13.68 -8.77
C TRP A 37 9.04 15.04 -8.33
N GLY A 38 9.13 15.32 -7.02
CA GLY A 38 9.63 16.59 -6.49
C GLY A 38 11.17 16.71 -6.50
N PRO A 39 11.85 16.35 -5.38
CA PRO A 39 13.31 16.46 -5.25
C PRO A 39 14.11 15.49 -6.14
N GLY A 40 13.49 14.39 -6.60
CA GLY A 40 14.11 13.40 -7.49
C GLY A 40 14.45 13.90 -8.91
N SER A 41 13.83 14.99 -9.38
CA SER A 41 14.12 15.57 -10.70
C SER A 41 15.60 16.00 -10.85
N LYS A 42 16.27 16.29 -9.73
CA LYS A 42 17.70 16.62 -9.68
C LYS A 42 18.60 15.39 -9.75
N MET A 43 18.16 14.23 -9.24
CA MET A 43 18.89 12.94 -9.34
C MET A 43 18.70 12.24 -10.69
N TRP A 44 17.64 12.58 -11.42
CA TRP A 44 17.45 12.15 -12.82
C TRP A 44 18.62 12.59 -13.73
N LYS A 45 19.32 13.67 -13.37
CA LYS A 45 20.51 14.16 -14.09
C LYS A 45 21.82 13.44 -13.75
N THR A 46 21.91 12.69 -12.64
CA THR A 46 23.17 12.06 -12.20
C THR A 46 23.23 10.57 -12.46
N ASN A 47 22.14 9.80 -12.24
CA ASN A 47 22.11 8.34 -12.49
C ASN A 47 20.68 7.86 -12.82
N PRO A 48 20.20 8.04 -14.06
CA PRO A 48 18.85 7.68 -14.46
C PRO A 48 18.54 6.18 -14.36
N GLU A 49 19.50 5.29 -14.63
CA GLU A 49 19.30 3.82 -14.55
C GLU A 49 18.96 3.32 -13.14
N GLN A 50 19.67 3.82 -12.12
CA GLN A 50 19.38 3.43 -10.74
C GLN A 50 18.05 3.98 -10.24
N PHE A 51 17.60 5.12 -10.77
CA PHE A 51 16.31 5.70 -10.45
C PHE A 51 15.17 4.87 -11.03
N THR A 52 15.26 4.53 -12.32
CA THR A 52 14.27 3.70 -13.01
C THR A 52 14.16 2.32 -12.37
N ASN A 53 15.29 1.67 -12.07
CA ASN A 53 15.30 0.34 -11.44
C ASN A 53 14.62 0.36 -10.06
N ARG A 54 14.89 1.38 -9.23
CA ARG A 54 14.25 1.53 -7.91
C ARG A 54 12.74 1.78 -8.01
N ILE A 55 12.29 2.53 -9.00
CA ILE A 55 10.87 2.80 -9.26
C ILE A 55 10.17 1.54 -9.77
N GLU A 56 10.79 0.79 -10.70
CA GLU A 56 10.24 -0.48 -11.21
C GLU A 56 10.09 -1.52 -10.11
N VAL A 57 11.12 -1.72 -9.27
CA VAL A 57 11.06 -2.64 -8.13
C VAL A 57 9.99 -2.21 -7.12
N SER A 58 9.91 -0.91 -6.82
CA SER A 58 8.88 -0.39 -5.92
C SER A 58 7.46 -0.55 -6.50
N GLY A 59 7.29 -0.32 -7.80
CA GLY A 59 6.01 -0.50 -8.50
C GLY A 59 5.59 -1.96 -8.58
N LEU A 60 6.54 -2.88 -8.81
CA LEU A 60 6.27 -4.32 -8.80
C LEU A 60 5.83 -4.82 -7.42
N PHE A 61 6.45 -4.32 -6.35
CA PHE A 61 6.03 -4.59 -4.98
C PHE A 61 4.63 -4.01 -4.68
N TRP A 62 4.34 -2.81 -5.18
CA TRP A 62 3.03 -2.16 -5.02
C TRP A 62 1.91 -2.96 -5.70
N HIS A 63 2.15 -3.41 -6.93
CA HIS A 63 1.21 -4.26 -7.66
C HIS A 63 1.01 -5.62 -7.00
N PHE A 64 2.06 -6.22 -6.44
CA PHE A 64 1.93 -7.48 -5.72
C PHE A 64 0.99 -7.35 -4.51
N VAL A 65 1.12 -6.28 -3.73
CA VAL A 65 0.21 -6.02 -2.59
C VAL A 65 -1.23 -5.75 -3.04
N ASP A 66 -1.41 -5.02 -4.14
CA ASP A 66 -2.74 -4.72 -4.71
C ASP A 66 -3.46 -6.00 -5.19
N LEU A 67 -2.73 -6.91 -5.84
CA LEU A 67 -3.25 -8.22 -6.22
C LEU A 67 -3.68 -9.03 -4.99
N VAL A 68 -2.92 -9.05 -3.90
CA VAL A 68 -3.35 -9.74 -2.67
C VAL A 68 -4.64 -9.10 -2.11
N TRP A 69 -4.77 -7.79 -2.21
CA TRP A 69 -5.94 -7.05 -1.75
C TRP A 69 -7.21 -7.37 -2.56
N ILE A 70 -7.11 -7.48 -3.89
CA ILE A 70 -8.26 -7.79 -4.76
C ILE A 70 -8.88 -9.16 -4.43
N PHE A 71 -8.11 -10.11 -3.91
CA PHE A 71 -8.61 -11.41 -3.45
C PHE A 71 -9.12 -11.36 -2.01
N LEU A 72 -8.46 -10.61 -1.12
CA LEU A 72 -8.88 -10.48 0.28
C LEU A 72 -10.20 -9.74 0.43
N PHE A 73 -10.43 -8.70 -0.39
CA PHE A 73 -11.64 -7.88 -0.31
C PHE A 73 -12.92 -8.71 -0.48
N PRO A 74 -13.15 -9.52 -1.54
CA PRO A 74 -14.35 -10.34 -1.65
C PRO A 74 -14.40 -11.46 -0.60
N ILE A 75 -13.28 -12.04 -0.17
CA ILE A 75 -13.29 -13.09 0.86
C ILE A 75 -13.74 -12.53 2.21
N LEU A 76 -13.37 -11.30 2.55
CA LEU A 76 -13.82 -10.66 3.78
C LEU A 76 -15.20 -10.02 3.59
N TYR A 77 -15.48 -9.29 2.50
CA TYR A 77 -16.73 -8.51 2.35
C TYR A 77 -17.93 -9.28 1.79
N LEU A 78 -17.72 -10.32 0.98
CA LEU A 78 -18.81 -11.08 0.32
C LEU A 78 -19.11 -12.43 1.00
N LEU A 79 -18.24 -12.94 1.87
CA LEU A 79 -18.40 -14.21 2.60
C LEU A 79 -18.52 -13.97 4.11
#